data_AF-A0A2J0Q6X9-F1
#
_entry.id   AF-A0A2J0Q6X9-F1
#
_cell.length_a   1.000
_cell.length_b   1.000
_cell.length_c   1.000
_cell.angle_alpha   90.00
_cell.angle_beta   90.00
_cell.angle_gamma   90.00
#
_symmetry.space_group_name_H-M   'P 1'
#
loop_
_entity.id
_entity.type
_entity.pdbx_description
1 polymer ?
#
loop_
_entity_poly.entity_id
_entity_poly.type
_entity_poly.pdbx_seq_one_letter_code
_entity_poly.pdbx_strand_id
1 'polypeptide(L)'
;MIEPTIYNQKPKTPQNTQCVDAYESGLKELFFIKNPRFKKEMPEAEEILNKFLKTNKIKPVWIYYPWRKIIIKSLPEKYYFELRTARNKNVIEKKEQINYRNLKVGIVGLSVGSAIVHAIVTSGGPKNLKIADFDTLEVSNLNRIKAKLTDFGQNKTHIAAHEVWELDPFAKLALWDQGINNKNINQFLLKPKLDVFIDEMDSLDLKIKARKICQKNKIPVLMATDNGDGVILDVERFDIEPNRKLFHGLASDIENENVSNLDFKRWVNIATKIVGPSYLTKSMKNSLKEIGKTIAAVPQLGTSALMAGSAISYALRMIASKKNLKSGRYIISLEKNIK
;
A
#
# COMPACT_ATOMS: atom_id res chain seq x y z
N MET A 1 4.43 -10.59 16.63
CA MET A 1 3.09 -10.14 16.20
C MET A 1 2.26 -11.37 15.83
N ILE A 2 0.93 -11.33 15.97
CA ILE A 2 0.03 -12.48 15.76
C ILE A 2 -0.87 -12.24 14.54
N GLU A 3 -0.81 -13.14 13.55
CA GLU A 3 -1.66 -13.10 12.34
C GLU A 3 -3.12 -13.51 12.63
N PRO A 4 -4.10 -13.13 11.79
CA PRO A 4 -5.44 -13.68 11.92
C PRO A 4 -5.44 -15.18 11.61
N THR A 5 -6.31 -15.95 12.27
CA THR A 5 -6.49 -17.37 11.98
C THR A 5 -7.82 -17.61 11.29
N ILE A 6 -7.81 -18.35 10.17
CA ILE A 6 -8.99 -18.67 9.37
C ILE A 6 -9.35 -20.15 9.56
N TYR A 7 -10.59 -20.40 9.97
CA TYR A 7 -11.12 -21.74 10.20
C TYR A 7 -12.30 -22.03 9.26
N ASN A 8 -12.40 -23.28 8.79
CA ASN A 8 -13.52 -23.76 7.97
C ASN A 8 -14.78 -24.09 8.78
N GLN A 9 -14.66 -24.14 10.11
CA GLN A 9 -15.72 -24.41 11.07
C GLN A 9 -15.54 -23.51 12.29
N LYS A 10 -16.60 -23.29 13.07
CA LYS A 10 -16.53 -22.40 14.24
C LYS A 10 -15.54 -22.95 15.26
N PRO A 11 -14.43 -22.26 15.55
CA PRO A 11 -13.47 -22.73 16.54
C PRO A 11 -13.95 -22.44 17.96
N LYS A 12 -13.33 -23.08 18.96
CA LYS A 12 -13.34 -22.57 20.33
C LYS A 12 -12.41 -21.36 20.39
N THR A 13 -12.89 -20.23 20.94
CA THR A 13 -12.12 -19.00 21.09
C THR A 13 -11.88 -18.68 22.56
N PRO A 14 -10.87 -17.87 22.91
CA PRO A 14 -10.66 -17.40 24.29
C PRO A 14 -11.90 -16.71 24.87
N GLN A 15 -12.02 -16.73 26.19
CA GLN A 15 -13.10 -16.06 26.92
C GLN A 15 -13.14 -14.55 26.58
N ASN A 16 -14.35 -13.97 26.52
CA ASN A 16 -14.60 -12.58 26.12
C ASN A 16 -14.28 -12.23 24.65
N THR A 17 -14.15 -13.23 23.77
CA THR A 17 -14.06 -12.98 22.32
C THR A 17 -15.41 -12.52 21.77
N GLN A 18 -15.47 -11.34 21.18
CA GLN A 18 -16.66 -10.85 20.49
C GLN A 18 -16.91 -11.66 19.21
N CYS A 19 -18.15 -12.06 18.95
CA CYS A 19 -18.54 -12.80 17.75
C CYS A 19 -19.41 -11.91 16.85
N VAL A 20 -19.04 -11.79 15.57
CA VAL A 20 -19.79 -11.03 14.56
C VAL A 20 -20.13 -11.93 13.37
N ASP A 21 -21.38 -11.90 12.90
CA ASP A 21 -21.80 -12.60 11.69
C ASP A 21 -21.92 -11.61 10.51
N ALA A 22 -20.92 -11.62 9.64
CA ALA A 22 -20.93 -10.88 8.38
C ALA A 22 -21.34 -11.76 7.18
N TYR A 23 -21.51 -13.07 7.40
CA TYR A 23 -21.75 -14.04 6.34
C TYR A 23 -23.14 -13.90 5.73
N GLU A 24 -24.18 -13.78 6.56
CA GLU A 24 -25.55 -13.66 6.06
C GLU A 24 -25.77 -12.36 5.29
N SER A 25 -25.28 -11.23 5.81
CA SER A 25 -25.30 -9.94 5.08
C SER A 25 -24.53 -10.06 3.77
N GLY A 26 -23.34 -10.65 3.81
CA GLY A 26 -22.51 -10.85 2.62
C GLY A 26 -23.21 -11.70 1.55
N LEU A 27 -23.93 -12.76 1.92
CA LEU A 27 -24.72 -13.55 0.97
C LEU A 27 -25.82 -12.72 0.31
N LYS A 28 -26.54 -11.92 1.10
CA LYS A 28 -27.59 -11.02 0.58
C LYS A 28 -26.98 -10.01 -0.41
N GLU A 29 -25.85 -9.40 -0.06
CA GLU A 29 -25.14 -8.47 -0.96
C GLU A 29 -24.67 -9.16 -2.24
N LEU A 30 -24.16 -10.38 -2.14
CA LEU A 30 -23.71 -11.18 -3.29
C LEU A 30 -24.87 -11.49 -4.25
N PHE A 31 -26.05 -11.78 -3.71
CA PHE A 31 -27.26 -11.97 -4.50
C PHE A 31 -27.57 -10.72 -5.33
N PHE A 32 -27.62 -9.53 -4.73
CA PHE A 32 -27.93 -8.29 -5.45
C PHE A 32 -26.85 -7.91 -6.47
N ILE A 33 -25.58 -8.18 -6.17
CA ILE A 33 -24.48 -8.00 -7.13
C ILE A 33 -24.66 -8.88 -8.37
N LYS A 34 -25.13 -10.12 -8.19
CA LYS A 34 -25.36 -11.09 -9.28
C LYS A 34 -26.68 -10.88 -10.00
N ASN A 35 -27.62 -10.19 -9.37
CA ASN A 35 -28.95 -9.93 -9.90
C ASN A 35 -29.24 -8.41 -9.82
N PRO A 36 -28.51 -7.57 -10.58
CA PRO A 36 -28.59 -6.11 -10.44
C PRO A 36 -29.95 -5.52 -10.83
N ARG A 37 -30.84 -6.31 -11.44
CA ARG A 37 -32.23 -5.93 -11.69
C ARG A 37 -33.06 -5.81 -10.40
N PHE A 38 -32.64 -6.45 -9.31
CA PHE A 38 -33.32 -6.41 -8.03
C PHE A 38 -32.69 -5.39 -7.09
N LYS A 39 -33.54 -4.70 -6.32
CA LYS A 39 -33.14 -3.83 -5.21
C LYS A 39 -33.66 -4.41 -3.89
N LYS A 40 -33.11 -3.95 -2.76
CA LYS A 40 -33.42 -4.49 -1.43
C LYS A 40 -34.89 -4.32 -1.04
N GLU A 41 -35.52 -3.27 -1.57
CA GLU A 41 -36.87 -2.84 -1.24
C GLU A 41 -37.94 -3.44 -2.17
N MET A 42 -37.53 -4.24 -3.17
CA MET A 42 -38.46 -4.83 -4.14
C MET A 42 -39.07 -6.13 -3.59
N PRO A 43 -40.40 -6.25 -3.44
CA PRO A 43 -41.04 -7.48 -2.99
C PRO A 43 -40.72 -8.69 -3.87
N GLU A 44 -40.58 -8.48 -5.18
CA GLU A 44 -40.26 -9.55 -6.15
C GLU A 44 -38.85 -10.11 -5.95
N ALA A 45 -37.97 -9.36 -5.28
CA ALA A 45 -36.64 -9.85 -4.94
C ALA A 45 -36.65 -10.80 -3.74
N GLU A 46 -37.64 -10.71 -2.85
CA GLU A 46 -37.64 -11.40 -1.56
C GLU A 46 -37.74 -12.92 -1.74
N GLU A 47 -38.68 -13.40 -2.55
CA GLU A 47 -38.86 -14.84 -2.80
C GLU A 47 -37.58 -15.45 -3.41
N ILE A 48 -36.99 -14.76 -4.37
CA ILE A 48 -35.80 -15.22 -5.11
C ILE A 48 -34.57 -15.17 -4.21
N LEU A 49 -34.42 -14.12 -3.39
CA LEU A 49 -33.37 -14.02 -2.38
C LEU A 49 -33.49 -15.16 -1.36
N ASN A 50 -34.68 -15.42 -0.83
CA ASN A 50 -34.92 -16.51 0.11
C ASN A 50 -34.58 -17.88 -0.50
N LYS A 51 -34.95 -18.09 -1.77
CA LYS A 51 -34.54 -19.29 -2.52
C LYS A 51 -33.02 -19.38 -2.65
N PHE A 52 -32.34 -18.28 -2.99
CA PHE A 52 -30.87 -18.24 -3.06
C PHE A 52 -30.22 -18.55 -1.70
N LEU A 53 -30.71 -17.95 -0.60
CA LEU A 53 -30.18 -18.16 0.74
C LEU A 53 -30.32 -19.62 1.20
N LYS A 54 -31.42 -20.31 0.83
CA LYS A 54 -31.64 -21.72 1.15
C LYS A 54 -30.82 -22.69 0.28
N THR A 55 -30.57 -22.35 -0.98
CA THR A 55 -30.00 -23.28 -1.97
C THR A 55 -28.51 -23.07 -2.27
N ASN A 56 -27.93 -21.92 -1.91
CA ASN A 56 -26.51 -21.67 -2.12
C ASN A 56 -25.66 -22.69 -1.34
N LYS A 57 -24.55 -23.12 -1.94
CA LYS A 57 -23.60 -24.08 -1.35
C LYS A 57 -22.34 -23.40 -0.81
N ILE A 58 -22.39 -22.08 -0.61
CA ILE A 58 -21.25 -21.33 -0.10
C ILE A 58 -21.10 -21.73 1.37
N LYS A 59 -19.89 -22.10 1.78
CA LYS A 59 -19.60 -22.42 3.19
C LYS A 59 -18.93 -21.21 3.83
N PRO A 60 -19.35 -20.80 5.04
CA PRO A 60 -18.69 -19.70 5.74
C PRO A 60 -17.27 -20.10 6.15
N VAL A 61 -16.45 -19.09 6.38
CA VAL A 61 -15.20 -19.21 7.14
C VAL A 61 -15.29 -18.38 8.41
N TRP A 62 -14.49 -18.73 9.41
CA TRP A 62 -14.40 -18.00 10.67
C TRP A 62 -13.02 -17.39 10.80
N ILE A 63 -12.97 -16.08 10.96
CA ILE A 63 -11.74 -15.30 10.95
C ILE A 63 -11.54 -14.70 12.32
N TYR A 64 -10.54 -15.19 13.05
CA TYR A 64 -10.22 -14.74 14.40
C TYR A 64 -9.08 -13.73 14.35
N TYR A 65 -9.32 -12.53 14.90
CA TYR A 65 -8.33 -11.46 15.04
C TYR A 65 -7.92 -11.34 16.52
N PRO A 66 -6.80 -11.95 16.92
CA PRO A 66 -6.42 -12.04 18.34
C PRO A 66 -6.18 -10.68 18.99
N TRP A 67 -5.59 -9.72 18.28
CA TRP A 67 -5.33 -8.38 18.80
C TRP A 67 -6.61 -7.57 19.08
N ARG A 68 -7.73 -7.93 18.45
CA ARG A 68 -9.05 -7.31 18.71
C ARG A 68 -9.94 -8.14 19.63
N LYS A 69 -9.55 -9.38 19.94
CA LYS A 69 -10.41 -10.38 20.59
C LYS A 69 -11.78 -10.48 19.90
N ILE A 70 -11.79 -10.56 18.57
CA ILE A 70 -13.01 -10.68 17.77
C ILE A 70 -12.89 -11.85 16.80
N ILE A 71 -13.98 -12.58 16.60
CA ILE A 71 -14.13 -13.58 15.55
C ILE A 71 -15.28 -13.19 14.62
N ILE A 72 -15.02 -13.21 13.32
CA ILE A 72 -15.98 -12.84 12.29
C ILE A 72 -16.31 -14.08 11.45
N LYS A 73 -17.59 -14.47 11.41
CA LYS A 73 -18.09 -15.41 10.40
C LYS A 73 -18.27 -14.66 9.09
N SER A 74 -17.57 -15.08 8.04
CA SER A 74 -17.48 -14.37 6.77
C SER A 74 -17.61 -15.30 5.57
N LEU A 75 -17.75 -14.72 4.37
CA LEU A 75 -17.65 -15.44 3.11
C LEU A 75 -16.19 -15.88 2.85
N PRO A 76 -15.98 -17.01 2.15
CA PRO A 76 -14.64 -17.44 1.79
C PRO A 76 -14.04 -16.50 0.74
N GLU A 77 -12.72 -16.50 0.63
CA GLU A 77 -11.90 -15.53 -0.11
C GLU A 77 -12.49 -15.10 -1.46
N LYS A 78 -12.88 -16.08 -2.29
CA LYS A 78 -13.41 -15.82 -3.64
C LYS A 78 -14.58 -14.85 -3.62
N TYR A 79 -15.57 -15.09 -2.76
CA TYR A 79 -16.77 -14.26 -2.70
C TYR A 79 -16.55 -12.98 -1.89
N TYR A 80 -15.69 -13.03 -0.87
CA TYR A 80 -15.27 -11.84 -0.15
C TYR A 80 -14.59 -10.82 -1.09
N PHE A 81 -13.68 -11.29 -1.94
CA PHE A 81 -13.05 -10.46 -2.97
C PHE A 81 -14.06 -9.96 -4.01
N GLU A 82 -14.95 -10.84 -4.49
CA GLU A 82 -16.02 -10.47 -5.42
C GLU A 82 -16.88 -9.32 -4.88
N LEU A 83 -17.30 -9.38 -3.61
CA LEU A 83 -18.07 -8.30 -2.97
C LEU A 83 -17.29 -6.98 -2.96
N ARG A 84 -16.02 -7.01 -2.55
CA ARG A 84 -15.19 -5.81 -2.40
C ARG A 84 -14.92 -5.11 -3.73
N THR A 85 -14.93 -5.83 -4.85
CA THR A 85 -14.60 -5.26 -6.17
C THR A 85 -15.80 -5.13 -7.12
N ALA A 86 -16.97 -5.65 -6.74
CA ALA A 86 -18.14 -5.74 -7.62
C ALA A 86 -18.57 -4.39 -8.25
N ARG A 87 -18.60 -3.32 -7.44
CA ARG A 87 -19.02 -1.99 -7.91
C ARG A 87 -18.03 -1.33 -8.85
N ASN A 88 -16.78 -1.82 -8.87
CA ASN A 88 -15.69 -1.23 -9.65
C ASN A 88 -15.43 -1.99 -10.95
N LYS A 89 -16.22 -3.00 -11.30
CA LYS A 89 -15.95 -3.95 -12.39
C LYS A 89 -15.79 -3.35 -13.80
N ASN A 90 -16.27 -2.13 -14.03
CA ASN A 90 -16.10 -1.41 -15.31
C ASN A 90 -14.99 -0.35 -15.24
N VAL A 91 -14.56 0.04 -14.04
CA VAL A 91 -13.42 0.95 -13.82
C VAL A 91 -12.11 0.16 -13.73
N ILE A 92 -12.19 -1.05 -13.18
CA ILE A 92 -11.15 -2.05 -13.10
C ILE A 92 -11.78 -3.35 -13.55
N GLU A 93 -11.51 -3.75 -14.79
CA GLU A 93 -12.12 -4.95 -15.36
C GLU A 93 -11.74 -6.20 -14.58
N LYS A 94 -12.57 -7.24 -14.64
CA LYS A 94 -12.33 -8.50 -13.91
C LYS A 94 -10.93 -9.07 -14.16
N LYS A 95 -10.43 -9.01 -15.40
CA LYS A 95 -9.07 -9.44 -15.75
C LYS A 95 -8.01 -8.59 -15.06
N GLU A 96 -8.20 -7.27 -15.02
CA GLU A 96 -7.31 -6.33 -14.36
C GLU A 96 -7.31 -6.52 -12.83
N GLN A 97 -8.47 -6.78 -12.24
CA GLN A 97 -8.60 -7.12 -10.82
C GLN A 97 -7.78 -8.37 -10.47
N ILE A 98 -7.87 -9.42 -11.28
CA ILE A 98 -7.10 -10.66 -11.09
C ILE A 98 -5.60 -10.39 -11.24
N ASN A 99 -5.19 -9.65 -12.27
CA ASN A 99 -3.78 -9.30 -12.47
C ASN A 99 -3.24 -8.48 -11.30
N TYR A 100 -3.99 -7.47 -10.85
CA TYR A 100 -3.62 -6.62 -9.73
C TYR A 100 -3.49 -7.42 -8.43
N ARG A 101 -4.46 -8.31 -8.18
CA ARG A 101 -4.49 -9.21 -7.01
C ARG A 101 -3.29 -10.16 -6.94
N ASN A 102 -2.77 -10.58 -8.10
CA ASN A 102 -1.71 -11.58 -8.19
C ASN A 102 -0.27 -11.02 -8.11
N LEU A 103 -0.09 -9.70 -8.14
CA LEU A 103 1.24 -9.10 -7.99
C LEU A 103 1.88 -9.48 -6.65
N LYS A 104 3.21 -9.49 -6.64
CA LYS A 104 4.07 -9.49 -5.45
C LYS A 104 4.70 -8.12 -5.32
N VAL A 105 4.24 -7.34 -4.34
CA VAL A 105 4.69 -5.96 -4.15
C VAL A 105 5.48 -5.86 -2.85
N GLY A 106 6.63 -5.19 -2.89
CA GLY A 106 7.42 -4.87 -1.70
C GLY A 106 7.43 -3.37 -1.45
N ILE A 107 7.13 -2.95 -0.23
CA ILE A 107 7.11 -1.56 0.21
C ILE A 107 8.11 -1.40 1.36
N VAL A 108 8.98 -0.40 1.26
CA VAL A 108 9.95 -0.07 2.31
C VAL A 108 9.73 1.38 2.74
N GLY A 109 9.57 1.60 4.04
CA GLY A 109 9.12 2.86 4.64
C GLY A 109 7.61 2.88 4.76
N LEU A 110 7.10 3.09 5.98
CA LEU A 110 5.69 3.03 6.35
C LEU A 110 5.20 4.33 7.01
N SER A 111 5.94 5.42 6.84
CA SER A 111 5.37 6.76 7.05
C SER A 111 4.34 7.05 5.95
N VAL A 112 4.73 7.71 4.86
CA VAL A 112 3.86 7.88 3.67
C VAL A 112 3.45 6.51 3.09
N GLY A 113 4.34 5.52 3.17
CA GLY A 113 4.05 4.14 2.75
C GLY A 113 2.85 3.48 3.43
N SER A 114 2.45 3.89 4.64
CA SER A 114 1.21 3.36 5.26
C SER A 114 -0.04 3.73 4.47
N ALA A 115 -0.13 4.97 3.97
CA ALA A 115 -1.23 5.41 3.11
C ALA A 115 -1.21 4.69 1.75
N ILE A 116 -0.02 4.36 1.24
CA ILE A 116 0.14 3.51 0.05
C ILE A 116 -0.38 2.10 0.29
N VAL A 117 0.03 1.44 1.38
CA VAL A 117 -0.51 0.12 1.77
C VAL A 117 -2.03 0.17 1.85
N HIS A 118 -2.59 1.18 2.52
CA HIS A 118 -4.03 1.34 2.66
C HIS A 118 -4.74 1.48 1.30
N ALA A 119 -4.27 2.38 0.44
CA ALA A 119 -4.87 2.64 -0.87
C ALA A 119 -4.79 1.40 -1.79
N ILE A 120 -3.69 0.65 -1.70
CA ILE A 120 -3.52 -0.61 -2.43
C ILE A 120 -4.54 -1.65 -1.98
N VAL A 121 -4.61 -1.91 -0.67
CA VAL A 121 -5.49 -2.96 -0.13
C VAL A 121 -6.95 -2.63 -0.37
N THR A 122 -7.38 -1.39 -0.09
CA THR A 122 -8.78 -0.95 -0.32
C THR A 122 -9.20 -1.06 -1.77
N SER A 123 -8.29 -0.84 -2.72
CA SER A 123 -8.54 -0.96 -4.16
C SER A 123 -8.62 -2.41 -4.67
N GLY A 124 -8.62 -3.41 -3.78
CA GLY A 124 -8.63 -4.83 -4.15
C GLY A 124 -7.27 -5.32 -4.63
N GLY A 125 -6.20 -4.71 -4.13
CA GLY A 125 -4.83 -4.90 -4.59
C GLY A 125 -4.17 -6.26 -4.26
N PRO A 126 -2.84 -6.31 -4.39
CA PRO A 126 -2.05 -7.53 -4.34
C PRO A 126 -2.29 -8.32 -3.05
N LYS A 127 -2.42 -9.64 -3.19
CA LYS A 127 -2.49 -10.57 -2.06
C LYS A 127 -1.16 -10.74 -1.38
N ASN A 128 -0.06 -10.64 -2.13
CA ASN A 128 1.27 -10.95 -1.64
C ASN A 128 2.02 -9.64 -1.46
N LEU A 129 2.17 -9.21 -0.21
CA LEU A 129 2.86 -7.98 0.14
C LEU A 129 4.08 -8.29 1.02
N LYS A 130 5.19 -7.61 0.75
CA LYS A 130 6.28 -7.46 1.71
C LYS A 130 6.29 -6.02 2.20
N ILE A 131 6.30 -5.82 3.52
CA ILE A 131 6.38 -4.48 4.09
C ILE A 131 7.55 -4.41 5.07
N ALA A 132 8.32 -3.33 5.00
CA ALA A 132 9.52 -3.14 5.79
C ALA A 132 9.58 -1.74 6.39
N ASP A 133 9.78 -1.66 7.70
CA ASP A 133 10.04 -0.45 8.45
C ASP A 133 10.62 -0.88 9.82
N PHE A 134 11.62 -0.16 10.31
CA PHE A 134 12.25 -0.47 11.60
C PHE A 134 11.75 0.43 12.73
N ASP A 135 11.03 1.51 12.40
CA ASP A 135 10.58 2.49 13.37
C ASP A 135 9.34 2.02 14.14
N THR A 136 9.18 2.60 15.33
CA THR A 136 7.94 2.60 16.10
C THR A 136 7.12 3.85 15.82
N LEU A 137 5.81 3.79 16.07
CA LEU A 137 4.91 4.93 15.93
C LEU A 137 5.19 5.99 17.01
N GLU A 138 5.45 7.21 16.56
CA GLU A 138 5.50 8.41 17.41
C GLU A 138 4.25 9.30 17.23
N VAL A 139 3.95 10.15 18.21
CA VAL A 139 2.80 11.08 18.15
C VAL A 139 2.92 12.03 16.95
N SER A 140 4.13 12.49 16.65
CA SER A 140 4.44 13.35 15.49
C SER A 140 4.07 12.71 14.15
N ASN A 141 3.90 11.38 14.10
CA ASN A 141 3.58 10.64 12.90
C ASN A 141 2.07 10.55 12.63
N LEU A 142 1.22 10.79 13.64
CA LEU A 142 -0.24 10.66 13.55
C LEU A 142 -0.90 11.66 12.58
N ASN A 143 -0.15 12.67 12.10
CA ASN A 143 -0.64 13.61 11.09
C ASN A 143 -0.72 13.01 9.67
N ARG A 144 -0.10 11.84 9.44
CA ARG A 144 0.02 11.24 8.10
C ARG A 144 0.04 9.72 8.07
N ILE A 145 0.46 9.06 9.15
CA ILE A 145 0.38 7.61 9.26
C ILE A 145 -1.05 7.23 9.61
N LYS A 146 -1.56 6.19 8.95
CA LYS A 146 -2.86 5.62 9.30
C LYS A 146 -2.75 4.76 10.57
N ALA A 147 -2.76 5.42 11.72
CA ALA A 147 -2.69 4.80 13.04
C ALA A 147 -3.57 5.57 14.04
N LYS A 148 -3.77 4.99 15.22
CA LYS A 148 -4.48 5.64 16.35
C LYS A 148 -3.49 6.01 17.42
N LEU A 149 -3.87 6.94 18.30
CA LEU A 149 -3.05 7.27 19.48
C LEU A 149 -2.79 6.04 20.37
N THR A 150 -3.72 5.10 20.42
CA THR A 150 -3.57 3.83 21.14
C THR A 150 -2.51 2.89 20.55
N ASP A 151 -2.02 3.18 19.35
CA ASP A 151 -0.98 2.38 18.68
C ASP A 151 0.44 2.91 18.97
N PHE A 152 0.56 3.92 19.84
CA PHE A 152 1.85 4.53 20.23
C PHE A 152 2.88 3.48 20.66
N GLY A 153 4.12 3.63 20.19
CA GLY A 153 5.23 2.73 20.51
C GLY A 153 5.20 1.38 19.79
N GLN A 154 4.13 1.05 19.04
CA GLN A 154 4.10 -0.17 18.23
C GLN A 154 4.93 0.01 16.95
N ASN A 155 5.56 -1.07 16.48
CA ASN A 155 6.30 -1.05 15.21
C ASN A 155 5.35 -0.75 14.04
N LYS A 156 5.77 0.14 13.13
CA LYS A 156 4.94 0.59 11.99
C LYS A 156 4.52 -0.56 11.07
N THR A 157 5.33 -1.61 10.92
CA THR A 157 4.95 -2.79 10.13
C THR A 157 3.82 -3.58 10.77
N HIS A 158 3.77 -3.67 12.10
CA HIS A 158 2.71 -4.41 12.80
C HIS A 158 1.37 -3.65 12.71
N ILE A 159 1.40 -2.32 12.84
CA ILE A 159 0.22 -1.46 12.65
C ILE A 159 -0.35 -1.64 11.23
N ALA A 160 0.50 -1.50 10.22
CA ALA A 160 0.09 -1.67 8.82
C ALA A 160 -0.43 -3.09 8.54
N ALA A 161 0.20 -4.13 9.13
CA ALA A 161 -0.24 -5.51 8.97
C ALA A 161 -1.64 -5.76 9.56
N HIS A 162 -1.91 -5.28 10.78
CA HIS A 162 -3.24 -5.38 11.38
C HIS A 162 -4.30 -4.68 10.51
N GLU A 163 -4.00 -3.48 9.99
CA GLU A 163 -4.91 -2.79 9.09
C GLU A 163 -5.19 -3.59 7.81
N VAL A 164 -4.12 -4.12 7.19
CA VAL A 164 -4.26 -4.93 5.97
C VAL A 164 -5.15 -6.13 6.22
N TRP A 165 -4.95 -6.87 7.31
CA TRP A 165 -5.77 -8.05 7.62
C TRP A 165 -7.20 -7.71 8.03
N GLU A 166 -7.43 -6.59 8.70
CA GLU A 166 -8.79 -6.11 9.00
C GLU A 166 -9.55 -5.74 7.71
N LEU A 167 -8.86 -5.31 6.65
CA LEU A 167 -9.43 -5.01 5.34
C LEU A 167 -9.47 -6.21 4.38
N ASP A 168 -8.46 -7.07 4.42
CA ASP A 168 -8.30 -8.28 3.60
C ASP A 168 -7.67 -9.40 4.44
N PRO A 169 -8.49 -10.19 5.14
CA PRO A 169 -7.99 -11.26 5.99
C PRO A 169 -7.27 -12.38 5.22
N PHE A 170 -7.40 -12.42 3.89
CA PHE A 170 -6.74 -13.40 3.05
C PHE A 170 -5.39 -12.91 2.52
N ALA A 171 -4.98 -11.67 2.83
CA ALA A 171 -3.67 -11.15 2.45
C ALA A 171 -2.52 -11.96 3.07
N LYS A 172 -1.49 -12.20 2.27
CA LYS A 172 -0.24 -12.86 2.65
C LYS A 172 0.84 -11.80 2.81
N LEU A 173 1.22 -11.54 4.06
CA LEU A 173 2.21 -10.53 4.40
C LEU A 173 3.54 -11.19 4.77
N ALA A 174 4.64 -10.68 4.25
CA ALA A 174 5.97 -10.93 4.77
C ALA A 174 6.47 -9.65 5.44
N LEU A 175 6.67 -9.71 6.76
CA LEU A 175 7.02 -8.54 7.55
C LEU A 175 8.52 -8.47 7.80
N TRP A 176 9.05 -7.28 7.59
CA TRP A 176 10.45 -6.94 7.80
C TRP A 176 10.50 -5.80 8.81
N ASP A 177 10.12 -6.13 10.05
CA ASP A 177 9.97 -5.18 11.17
C ASP A 177 11.30 -4.67 11.73
N GLN A 178 12.42 -5.24 11.28
CA GLN A 178 13.78 -4.71 11.46
C GLN A 178 14.27 -3.91 10.25
N GLY A 179 13.37 -3.57 9.33
CA GLY A 179 13.68 -2.89 8.08
C GLY A 179 14.53 -3.72 7.10
N ILE A 180 15.06 -3.04 6.09
CA ILE A 180 16.04 -3.60 5.15
C ILE A 180 17.41 -2.96 5.35
N ASN A 181 18.46 -3.69 5.02
CA ASN A 181 19.84 -3.25 5.12
C ASN A 181 20.69 -3.91 4.03
N ASN A 182 21.98 -3.57 4.02
CA ASN A 182 22.92 -4.06 3.02
C ASN A 182 23.04 -5.59 2.93
N LYS A 183 22.77 -6.32 4.02
CA LYS A 183 22.89 -7.79 4.10
C LYS A 183 21.62 -8.48 3.59
N ASN A 184 20.45 -7.89 3.81
CA ASN A 184 19.17 -8.57 3.59
C ASN A 184 18.35 -8.05 2.38
N ILE A 185 18.74 -6.92 1.78
CA ILE A 185 18.00 -6.30 0.67
C ILE A 185 17.79 -7.22 -0.54
N ASN A 186 18.76 -8.08 -0.87
CA ASN A 186 18.60 -9.08 -1.94
C ASN A 186 17.51 -10.09 -1.61
N GLN A 187 17.42 -10.53 -0.35
CA GLN A 187 16.37 -11.45 0.08
C GLN A 187 15.00 -10.77 0.02
N PHE A 188 14.90 -9.52 0.47
CA PHE A 188 13.68 -8.73 0.37
C PHE A 188 13.19 -8.61 -1.08
N LEU A 189 14.06 -8.24 -2.01
CA LEU A 189 13.69 -7.98 -3.41
C LEU A 189 13.51 -9.26 -4.25
N LEU A 190 14.26 -10.33 -3.97
CA LEU A 190 14.40 -11.47 -4.88
C LEU A 190 13.83 -12.80 -4.34
N LYS A 191 13.44 -12.90 -3.06
CA LYS A 191 12.95 -14.16 -2.46
C LYS A 191 11.58 -14.03 -1.77
N PRO A 192 10.45 -14.36 -2.45
CA PRO A 192 10.35 -14.48 -3.91
C PRO A 192 10.60 -13.13 -4.59
N LYS A 193 10.92 -13.17 -5.88
CA LYS A 193 11.14 -11.97 -6.68
C LYS A 193 9.89 -11.10 -6.71
N LEU A 194 10.06 -9.81 -6.41
CA LEU A 194 8.99 -8.83 -6.50
C LEU A 194 8.63 -8.54 -7.97
N ASP A 195 7.34 -8.33 -8.20
CA ASP A 195 6.82 -7.86 -9.47
C ASP A 195 6.90 -6.32 -9.55
N VAL A 196 6.79 -5.61 -8.42
CA VAL A 196 7.05 -4.16 -8.29
C VAL A 196 7.65 -3.86 -6.91
N PHE A 197 8.62 -2.94 -6.88
CA PHE A 197 9.18 -2.38 -5.65
C PHE A 197 8.69 -0.95 -5.42
N ILE A 198 8.34 -0.62 -4.18
CA ILE A 198 7.87 0.70 -3.76
C ILE A 198 8.83 1.23 -2.71
N ASP A 199 9.42 2.38 -3.00
CA ASP A 199 10.44 3.02 -2.20
C ASP A 199 9.90 4.27 -1.51
N GLU A 200 9.75 4.20 -0.18
CA GLU A 200 9.35 5.30 0.70
C GLU A 200 10.32 5.43 1.89
N MET A 201 11.57 4.97 1.73
CA MET A 201 12.63 5.07 2.77
C MET A 201 13.33 6.42 2.73
N ASP A 202 14.05 6.77 3.80
CA ASP A 202 14.90 7.98 3.87
C ASP A 202 16.39 7.70 3.60
N SER A 203 16.81 6.44 3.66
CA SER A 203 18.21 6.02 3.45
C SER A 203 18.60 6.07 1.97
N LEU A 204 19.42 7.07 1.62
CA LEU A 204 19.88 7.30 0.25
C LEU A 204 20.74 6.15 -0.30
N ASP A 205 21.59 5.55 0.53
CA ASP A 205 22.42 4.40 0.15
C ASP A 205 21.57 3.17 -0.19
N LEU A 206 20.54 2.88 0.62
CA LEU A 206 19.61 1.79 0.34
C LEU A 206 18.73 2.10 -0.87
N LYS A 207 18.32 3.36 -1.10
CA LYS A 207 17.61 3.77 -2.33
C LYS A 207 18.41 3.47 -3.59
N ILE A 208 19.69 3.83 -3.62
CA ILE A 208 20.58 3.56 -4.75
C ILE A 208 20.74 2.04 -4.92
N LYS A 209 21.04 1.32 -3.83
CA LYS A 209 21.27 -0.13 -3.88
C LYS A 209 20.03 -0.89 -4.33
N ALA A 210 18.86 -0.55 -3.81
CA ALA A 210 17.58 -1.14 -4.21
C ALA A 210 17.37 -0.96 -5.71
N ARG A 211 17.53 0.26 -6.23
CA ARG A 211 17.40 0.56 -7.66
C ARG A 211 18.39 -0.21 -8.52
N LYS A 212 19.67 -0.31 -8.14
CA LYS A 212 20.67 -1.13 -8.85
C LYS A 212 20.25 -2.60 -8.94
N ILE A 213 19.75 -3.17 -7.83
CA ILE A 213 19.24 -4.55 -7.80
C ILE A 213 17.99 -4.69 -8.67
N CYS A 214 17.03 -3.77 -8.55
CA CYS A 214 15.79 -3.76 -9.31
C CYS A 214 16.06 -3.62 -10.81
N GLN A 215 16.95 -2.71 -11.22
CA GLN A 215 17.37 -2.50 -12.61
C GLN A 215 17.98 -3.78 -13.19
N LYS A 216 18.97 -4.37 -12.51
CA LYS A 216 19.60 -5.65 -12.91
C LYS A 216 18.57 -6.78 -13.07
N ASN A 217 17.53 -6.78 -12.23
CA ASN A 217 16.51 -7.83 -12.22
C ASN A 217 15.23 -7.45 -12.96
N LYS A 218 15.19 -6.32 -13.68
CA LYS A 218 14.01 -5.85 -14.42
C LYS A 218 12.76 -5.73 -13.54
N ILE A 219 12.91 -5.21 -12.32
CA ILE A 219 11.82 -4.94 -11.38
C ILE A 219 11.49 -3.44 -11.46
N PRO A 220 10.26 -3.04 -11.82
CA PRO A 220 9.81 -1.66 -11.74
C PRO A 220 9.96 -1.08 -10.34
N VAL A 221 10.36 0.18 -10.25
CA VAL A 221 10.39 0.94 -8.99
C VAL A 221 9.39 2.08 -9.07
N LEU A 222 8.58 2.22 -8.02
CA LEU A 222 7.69 3.35 -7.79
C LEU A 222 8.13 4.08 -6.52
N MET A 223 8.04 5.39 -6.52
CA MET A 223 8.25 6.23 -5.33
C MET A 223 7.31 7.43 -5.42
N ALA A 224 6.73 7.83 -4.30
CA ALA A 224 6.04 9.11 -4.18
C ALA A 224 6.86 10.03 -3.28
N THR A 225 6.85 11.33 -3.59
CA THR A 225 7.49 12.33 -2.74
C THR A 225 6.50 13.45 -2.46
N ASP A 226 6.30 13.75 -1.18
CA ASP A 226 5.47 14.87 -0.72
C ASP A 226 5.98 16.19 -1.28
N ASN A 227 5.06 17.00 -1.81
CA ASN A 227 5.39 18.26 -2.47
C ASN A 227 4.28 19.31 -2.29
N GLY A 228 4.17 19.87 -1.08
CA GLY A 228 3.04 20.73 -0.69
C GLY A 228 1.76 19.91 -0.60
N ASP A 229 0.62 20.45 -1.03
CA ASP A 229 -0.63 19.68 -1.28
C ASP A 229 -0.60 18.95 -2.63
N GLY A 230 0.50 18.25 -2.88
CA GLY A 230 0.74 17.46 -4.08
C GLY A 230 1.80 16.40 -3.83
N VAL A 231 2.01 15.57 -4.84
CA VAL A 231 3.03 14.53 -4.86
C VAL A 231 3.76 14.50 -6.19
N ILE A 232 5.03 14.12 -6.13
CA ILE A 232 5.83 13.74 -7.28
C ILE A 232 5.81 12.22 -7.32
N LEU A 233 5.19 11.65 -8.36
CA LEU A 233 5.21 10.21 -8.61
C LEU A 233 6.37 9.89 -9.55
N ASP A 234 7.36 9.17 -9.03
CA ASP A 234 8.49 8.62 -9.76
C ASP A 234 8.16 7.20 -10.23
N VAL A 235 8.24 6.98 -11.54
CA VAL A 235 8.00 5.68 -12.18
C VAL A 235 9.25 5.27 -12.93
N GLU A 236 9.93 4.22 -12.47
CA GLU A 236 11.11 3.65 -13.12
C GLU A 236 10.78 2.22 -13.59
N ARG A 237 10.31 2.09 -14.84
CA ARG A 237 9.95 0.82 -15.46
C ARG A 237 11.19 0.08 -15.95
N PHE A 238 12.05 -0.39 -15.05
CA PHE A 238 13.23 -1.18 -15.42
C PHE A 238 12.91 -2.49 -16.17
N ASP A 239 11.65 -2.92 -16.15
CA ASP A 239 11.15 -4.04 -16.94
C ASP A 239 11.04 -3.75 -18.45
N ILE A 240 10.81 -2.49 -18.84
CA ILE A 240 10.74 -2.05 -20.25
C ILE A 240 11.91 -1.14 -20.67
N GLU A 241 12.48 -0.39 -19.72
CA GLU A 241 13.63 0.49 -19.89
C GLU A 241 14.79 0.03 -18.97
N PRO A 242 15.41 -1.14 -19.22
CA PRO A 242 16.44 -1.69 -18.32
C PRO A 242 17.70 -0.85 -18.20
N ASN A 243 17.97 0.03 -19.18
CA ASN A 243 19.13 0.93 -19.20
C ASN A 243 18.81 2.33 -18.68
N ARG A 244 17.61 2.56 -18.13
CA ARG A 244 17.22 3.87 -17.56
C ARG A 244 18.15 4.22 -16.40
N LYS A 245 18.70 5.44 -16.43
CA LYS A 245 19.50 5.99 -15.31
C LYS A 245 18.66 6.07 -14.04
N LEU A 246 19.28 5.83 -12.88
CA LEU A 246 18.59 5.86 -11.60
C LEU A 246 18.09 7.28 -11.31
N PHE A 247 16.96 7.39 -10.60
CA PHE A 247 16.34 8.68 -10.26
C PHE A 247 16.18 9.59 -11.48
N HIS A 248 15.86 9.01 -12.63
CA HIS A 248 15.68 9.73 -13.88
C HIS A 248 16.93 10.48 -14.38
N GLY A 249 18.11 10.09 -13.89
CA GLY A 249 19.39 10.73 -14.20
C GLY A 249 19.69 11.99 -13.38
N LEU A 250 18.79 12.41 -12.48
CA LEU A 250 18.95 13.63 -11.67
C LEU A 250 20.03 13.52 -10.59
N ALA A 251 20.46 12.29 -10.31
CA ALA A 251 21.40 11.98 -9.25
C ALA A 251 22.52 11.06 -9.78
N SER A 252 22.96 11.29 -11.03
CA SER A 252 23.98 10.45 -11.68
C SER A 252 25.36 10.56 -10.99
N ASP A 253 25.65 11.73 -10.40
CA ASP A 253 26.88 12.03 -9.66
C ASP A 253 26.98 11.23 -8.35
N ILE A 254 25.86 10.96 -7.69
CA ILE A 254 25.83 10.26 -6.40
C ILE A 254 25.84 8.73 -6.52
N GLU A 255 25.65 8.16 -7.73
CA GLU A 255 25.53 6.70 -7.90
C GLU A 255 26.78 5.94 -7.45
N ASN A 256 27.94 6.60 -7.48
CA ASN A 256 29.25 6.05 -7.09
C ASN A 256 29.82 6.71 -5.83
N GLU A 257 29.12 7.69 -5.24
CA GLU A 257 29.55 8.30 -3.99
C GLU A 257 29.20 7.41 -2.79
N ASN A 258 30.05 7.43 -1.77
CA ASN A 258 29.67 6.88 -0.47
C ASN A 258 28.69 7.86 0.20
N VAL A 259 27.40 7.55 0.11
CA VAL A 259 26.30 8.31 0.73
C VAL A 259 25.82 7.69 2.04
N SER A 260 26.63 6.83 2.66
CA SER A 260 26.40 6.35 4.03
C SER A 260 26.87 7.40 5.05
N ASN A 261 26.20 7.47 6.21
CA ASN A 261 26.58 8.33 7.34
C ASN A 261 26.77 9.82 6.97
N LEU A 262 25.88 10.35 6.12
CA LEU A 262 25.91 11.76 5.75
C LEU A 262 25.49 12.65 6.92
N ASP A 263 26.13 13.82 7.06
CA ASP A 263 25.55 14.89 7.85
C ASP A 263 24.21 15.34 7.25
N PHE A 264 23.37 15.93 8.10
CA PHE A 264 22.01 16.31 7.72
C PHE A 264 21.98 17.28 6.52
N LYS A 265 22.92 18.22 6.44
CA LYS A 265 22.98 19.23 5.37
C LYS A 265 23.30 18.57 4.02
N ARG A 266 24.25 17.64 3.99
CA ARG A 266 24.61 16.87 2.80
C ARG A 266 23.50 15.94 2.39
N TRP A 267 22.82 15.30 3.35
CA TRP A 267 21.62 14.50 3.09
C TRP A 267 20.53 15.33 2.40
N VAL A 268 20.19 16.52 2.93
CA VAL A 268 19.18 17.41 2.34
C VAL A 268 19.56 17.84 0.92
N ASN A 269 20.83 18.15 0.67
CA ASN A 269 21.30 18.52 -0.67
C ASN A 269 21.07 17.37 -1.68
N ILE A 270 21.49 16.15 -1.32
CA ILE A 270 21.34 14.98 -2.18
C ILE A 270 19.86 14.61 -2.38
N ALA A 271 19.06 14.61 -1.30
CA ALA A 271 17.63 14.38 -1.38
C ALA A 271 16.97 15.42 -2.31
N THR A 272 17.34 16.69 -2.20
CA THR A 272 16.82 17.76 -3.06
C THR A 272 17.22 17.57 -4.53
N LYS A 273 18.43 17.05 -4.82
CA LYS A 273 18.83 16.67 -6.18
C LYS A 273 17.97 15.54 -6.75
N ILE A 274 17.76 14.48 -5.98
CA ILE A 274 16.89 13.33 -6.36
C ILE A 274 15.47 13.82 -6.64
N VAL A 275 14.92 14.68 -5.77
CA VAL A 275 13.58 15.25 -5.94
C VAL A 275 13.51 16.25 -7.09
N GLY A 276 14.64 16.87 -7.44
CA GLY A 276 14.76 17.83 -8.53
C GLY A 276 14.19 19.20 -8.15
N PRO A 277 15.03 20.24 -7.96
CA PRO A 277 14.59 21.55 -7.49
C PRO A 277 13.51 22.22 -8.35
N SER A 278 13.46 21.91 -9.64
CA SER A 278 12.44 22.43 -10.57
C SER A 278 11.03 21.89 -10.29
N TYR A 279 10.92 20.74 -9.62
CA TYR A 279 9.64 20.11 -9.32
C TYR A 279 9.03 20.56 -7.99
N LEU A 280 9.85 21.08 -7.07
CA LEU A 280 9.41 21.50 -5.75
C LEU A 280 8.53 22.75 -5.78
N THR A 281 7.46 22.76 -4.99
CA THR A 281 6.63 23.95 -4.76
C THR A 281 7.41 25.03 -4.00
N LYS A 282 6.91 26.27 -4.05
CA LYS A 282 7.52 27.40 -3.32
C LYS A 282 7.51 27.16 -1.81
N SER A 283 6.41 26.64 -1.27
CA SER A 283 6.26 26.31 0.15
C SER A 283 7.30 25.27 0.58
N MET A 284 7.43 24.17 -0.16
CA MET A 284 8.44 23.15 0.14
C MET A 284 9.87 23.68 0.07
N LYS A 285 10.21 24.47 -0.94
CA LYS A 285 11.54 25.12 -1.04
C LYS A 285 11.83 25.99 0.17
N ASN A 286 10.84 26.74 0.65
CA ASN A 286 10.99 27.58 1.83
C ASN A 286 11.17 26.72 3.09
N SER A 287 10.35 25.69 3.28
CA SER A 287 10.48 24.80 4.43
C SER A 287 11.81 24.06 4.48
N LEU A 288 12.35 23.60 3.35
CA LEU A 288 13.66 22.95 3.29
C LEU A 288 14.80 23.86 3.78
N LYS A 289 14.70 25.18 3.60
CA LYS A 289 15.69 26.16 4.09
C LYS A 289 15.63 26.40 5.60
N GLU A 290 14.51 26.04 6.21
CA GLU A 290 14.20 26.24 7.62
C GLU A 290 14.47 24.99 8.47
N ILE A 291 14.81 23.86 7.84
CA ILE A 291 15.12 22.64 8.59
C ILE A 291 16.42 22.83 9.40
N GLY A 292 16.37 22.44 10.67
CA GLY A 292 17.44 22.65 11.64
C GLY A 292 17.49 24.06 12.22
N LYS A 293 16.58 24.95 11.81
CA LYS A 293 16.42 26.31 12.38
C LYS A 293 15.08 26.44 13.11
N THR A 294 13.98 26.36 12.37
CA THR A 294 12.61 26.52 12.87
C THR A 294 11.73 25.30 12.58
N ILE A 295 12.19 24.38 11.72
CA ILE A 295 11.53 23.12 11.39
C ILE A 295 12.47 21.95 11.73
N ALA A 296 11.94 20.89 12.34
CA ALA A 296 12.75 19.74 12.77
C ALA A 296 13.08 18.75 11.62
N ALA A 297 12.17 18.58 10.66
CA ALA A 297 12.29 17.58 9.59
C ALA A 297 11.58 18.02 8.31
N VAL A 298 11.72 17.24 7.23
CA VAL A 298 11.01 17.51 5.97
C VAL A 298 9.49 17.53 6.21
N PRO A 299 8.76 18.57 5.78
CA PRO A 299 7.32 18.62 5.95
C PRO A 299 6.61 17.50 5.21
N GLN A 300 5.63 16.90 5.87
CA GLN A 300 4.81 15.83 5.31
C GLN A 300 3.36 16.06 5.74
N LEU A 301 2.45 16.15 4.76
CA LEU A 301 1.02 16.38 4.99
C LEU A 301 0.23 15.08 4.85
N GLY A 302 -0.80 14.89 5.67
CA GLY A 302 -1.69 13.74 5.55
C GLY A 302 -2.44 13.70 4.21
N THR A 303 -2.83 14.85 3.66
CA THR A 303 -3.44 14.97 2.33
C THR A 303 -2.51 14.46 1.24
N SER A 304 -1.23 14.84 1.29
CA SER A 304 -0.20 14.41 0.36
C SER A 304 0.12 12.93 0.49
N ALA A 305 0.18 12.40 1.72
CA ALA A 305 0.32 10.96 1.94
C ALA A 305 -0.84 10.15 1.32
N LEU A 306 -2.08 10.61 1.44
CA LEU A 306 -3.25 9.97 0.79
C LEU A 306 -3.19 10.07 -0.74
N MET A 307 -2.71 11.19 -1.28
CA MET A 307 -2.46 11.33 -2.72
C MET A 307 -1.35 10.40 -3.21
N ALA A 308 -0.26 10.26 -2.44
CA ALA A 308 0.81 9.30 -2.72
C ALA A 308 0.23 7.89 -2.82
N GLY A 309 -0.61 7.51 -1.85
CA GLY A 309 -1.30 6.22 -1.88
C GLY A 309 -2.18 6.03 -3.11
N SER A 310 -2.95 7.05 -3.48
CA SER A 310 -3.80 7.04 -4.69
C SER A 310 -2.98 6.90 -5.97
N ALA A 311 -1.89 7.67 -6.10
CA ALA A 311 -1.00 7.69 -7.25
C ALA A 311 -0.28 6.34 -7.44
N ILE A 312 0.28 5.79 -6.36
CA ILE A 312 0.99 4.51 -6.40
C ILE A 312 0.03 3.34 -6.65
N SER A 313 -1.15 3.32 -6.01
CA SER A 313 -2.19 2.31 -6.28
C SER A 313 -2.65 2.34 -7.74
N TYR A 314 -2.82 3.54 -8.33
CA TYR A 314 -3.07 3.68 -9.76
C TYR A 314 -1.91 3.14 -10.62
N ALA A 315 -0.67 3.55 -10.34
CA ALA A 315 0.50 3.11 -11.09
C ALA A 315 0.68 1.58 -11.06
N LEU A 316 0.49 0.95 -9.91
CA LEU A 316 0.51 -0.50 -9.78
C LEU A 316 -0.54 -1.18 -10.66
N ARG A 317 -1.78 -0.67 -10.70
CA ARG A 317 -2.84 -1.23 -11.56
C ARG A 317 -2.47 -1.14 -13.04
N MET A 318 -1.85 -0.04 -13.45
CA MET A 318 -1.38 0.14 -14.82
C MET A 318 -0.29 -0.88 -15.17
N ILE A 319 0.68 -1.09 -14.27
CA ILE A 319 1.74 -2.10 -14.43
C ILE A 319 1.15 -3.51 -14.46
N ALA A 320 0.28 -3.86 -13.51
CA ALA A 320 -0.38 -5.17 -13.42
C ALA A 320 -1.15 -5.50 -14.71
N SER A 321 -1.81 -4.51 -15.29
CA SER A 321 -2.64 -4.66 -16.48
C SER A 321 -1.86 -4.51 -17.78
N LYS A 322 -0.54 -4.34 -17.71
CA LYS A 322 0.35 -4.05 -18.86
C LYS A 322 -0.15 -2.86 -19.70
N LYS A 323 -0.80 -1.89 -19.05
CA LYS A 323 -1.21 -0.64 -19.70
C LYS A 323 0.00 0.26 -19.94
N ASN A 324 -0.19 1.25 -20.81
CA ASN A 324 0.86 2.20 -21.15
C ASN A 324 1.12 3.19 -20.00
N LEU A 325 1.97 2.78 -19.05
CA LEU A 325 2.59 3.66 -18.06
C LEU A 325 4.09 3.69 -18.34
N LYS A 326 4.54 4.80 -18.92
CA LYS A 326 5.96 5.03 -19.24
C LYS A 326 6.75 5.36 -17.98
N SER A 327 8.06 5.16 -18.02
CA SER A 327 8.89 5.71 -16.97
C SER A 327 8.92 7.23 -17.03
N GLY A 328 8.91 7.90 -15.88
CA GLY A 328 8.86 9.36 -15.82
C GLY A 328 8.57 9.87 -14.42
N ARG A 329 8.52 11.19 -14.32
CA ARG A 329 8.07 11.91 -13.13
C ARG A 329 6.74 12.56 -13.44
N TYR A 330 5.76 12.34 -12.59
CA TYR A 330 4.41 12.84 -12.76
C TYR A 330 4.06 13.73 -11.56
N ILE A 331 3.75 15.00 -11.82
CA ILE A 331 3.38 15.95 -10.77
C ILE A 331 1.86 15.93 -10.63
N ILE A 332 1.39 15.50 -9.46
CA ILE A 332 -0.03 15.44 -9.11
C ILE A 332 -0.22 16.49 -8.01
N SER A 333 -0.95 17.55 -8.27
CA SER A 333 -1.08 18.68 -7.35
C SER A 333 -2.52 19.16 -7.26
N LEU A 334 -3.05 19.27 -6.04
CA LEU A 334 -4.37 19.88 -5.84
C LEU A 334 -4.30 21.40 -6.07
N GLU A 335 -3.22 22.05 -5.61
CA GLU A 335 -3.00 23.50 -5.79
C GLU A 335 -3.06 23.96 -7.25
N LYS A 336 -2.62 23.11 -8.19
CA LYS A 336 -2.65 23.45 -9.63
C LYS A 336 -4.03 23.20 -10.27
N ASN A 337 -4.79 22.26 -9.74
CA ASN A 337 -6.03 21.76 -10.34
C ASN A 337 -7.30 22.33 -9.69
N ILE A 338 -7.19 22.86 -8.48
CA ILE A 338 -8.28 23.51 -7.74
C ILE A 338 -7.86 24.98 -7.59
N LYS A 339 -8.45 25.85 -8.41
CA LYS A 339 -8.28 27.31 -8.33
C LYS A 339 -9.53 27.97 -7.81
#